data_AF-A0A967SKV5-F1
#
_entry.id   AF-A0A967SKV5-F1
#
_cell.length_a   1.000
_cell.length_b   1.000
_cell.length_c   1.000
_cell.angle_alpha   90.00
_cell.angle_beta   90.00
_cell.angle_gamma   90.00
#
_symmetry.space_group_name_H-M   'P 1'
#
loop_
_entity.id
_entity.type
_entity.pdbx_description
1 polymer ?
#
loop_
_entity_poly.entity_id
_entity_poly.type
_entity_poly.pdbx_seq_one_letter_code
_entity_poly.pdbx_strand_id
1 'polypeptide(L)'
;WPGNVRELENALERAAVLAGGDPIDLDHLPDRVVDPPAERLVSESVPANPTLEAIERAYVLWVLHAEDGNKARAAEVLGIDPSTLYRKLNRYGVTD
;
A
#
# COMPACT_ATOMS: atom_id res chain seq x y z
N TRP A 1 -1.26 -7.69 -2.24
CA TRP A 1 -0.92 -7.43 -0.82
C TRP A 1 -0.62 -5.95 -0.71
N PRO A 2 -1.07 -5.24 0.33
CA PRO A 2 -0.82 -3.81 0.47
C PRO A 2 0.64 -3.57 0.91
N GLY A 3 1.59 -3.95 0.04
CA GLY A 3 3.02 -4.00 0.32
C GLY A 3 3.71 -5.22 -0.28
N ASN A 4 5.05 -5.20 -0.25
CA ASN A 4 5.97 -6.13 -0.93
C ASN A 4 5.77 -7.63 -0.59
N VAL A 5 6.49 -8.52 -1.30
CA VAL A 5 6.40 -10.00 -1.12
C VAL A 5 6.68 -10.46 0.32
N ARG A 6 7.47 -9.72 1.10
CA ARG A 6 7.73 -10.07 2.51
C ARG A 6 6.47 -9.98 3.36
N GLU A 7 5.56 -9.08 3.04
CA GLU A 7 4.30 -9.00 3.77
C GLU A 7 3.36 -10.16 3.47
N LEU A 8 3.44 -10.72 2.27
CA LEU A 8 2.73 -11.94 1.89
C LEU A 8 3.28 -13.12 2.68
N GLU A 9 4.60 -13.27 2.70
CA GLU A 9 5.31 -14.29 3.47
C GLU A 9 4.92 -14.23 4.96
N ASN A 10 5.04 -13.05 5.59
CA ASN A 10 4.68 -12.85 7.00
C ASN A 10 3.21 -13.15 7.32
N ALA A 11 2.31 -12.92 6.37
CA ALA A 11 0.89 -13.19 6.57
C ALA A 11 0.57 -14.68 6.43
N LEU A 12 1.21 -15.37 5.47
CA LEU A 12 1.07 -16.82 5.29
C LEU A 12 1.72 -17.61 6.43
N GLU A 13 2.89 -17.19 6.92
CA GLU A 13 3.52 -17.81 8.10
C GLU A 13 2.59 -17.76 9.31
N ARG A 14 2.01 -16.58 9.57
CA ARG A 14 1.10 -16.38 10.70
C ARG A 14 -0.19 -17.18 10.55
N ALA A 15 -0.75 -17.23 9.35
CA ALA A 15 -1.92 -18.03 9.05
C ALA A 15 -1.66 -19.53 9.21
N ALA A 16 -0.49 -20.03 8.78
CA ALA A 16 -0.10 -21.42 8.96
C ALA A 16 0.06 -21.80 10.44
N VAL A 17 0.59 -20.90 11.28
CA VAL A 17 0.67 -21.11 12.73
C VAL A 17 -0.73 -21.17 13.36
N LEU A 18 -1.65 -20.29 12.94
CA LEU A 18 -3.01 -20.23 13.47
C LEU A 18 -3.86 -21.43 13.04
N ALA A 19 -3.71 -21.88 11.79
CA ALA A 19 -4.43 -23.03 11.26
C ALA A 19 -3.97 -24.36 11.88
N GLY A 20 -2.80 -24.41 12.51
CA GLY A 20 -2.39 -25.57 13.31
C GLY A 20 -2.26 -26.89 12.54
N GLY A 21 -2.12 -26.84 11.21
CA GLY A 21 -2.06 -28.02 10.34
C GLY A 21 -3.36 -28.31 9.57
N ASP A 22 -4.44 -27.60 9.88
CA ASP A 22 -5.67 -27.59 9.08
C ASP A 22 -5.54 -26.63 7.88
N PRO A 23 -6.46 -26.70 6.89
CA PRO A 23 -6.54 -25.71 5.83
C PRO A 23 -6.67 -24.28 6.37
N ILE A 24 -6.00 -23.33 5.72
CA ILE A 24 -6.09 -21.91 6.07
C ILE A 24 -7.44 -21.36 5.63
N ASP A 25 -8.33 -21.11 6.60
CA ASP A 25 -9.54 -20.30 6.44
C ASP A 25 -9.30 -18.78 6.57
N LEU A 26 -10.31 -17.99 6.16
CA LEU A 26 -10.27 -16.52 6.15
C LEU A 26 -9.93 -15.92 7.52
N ASP A 27 -10.40 -16.55 8.59
CA ASP A 27 -10.24 -16.16 9.99
C ASP A 27 -8.77 -16.18 10.45
N HIS A 28 -7.92 -16.90 9.72
CA HIS A 28 -6.48 -16.99 9.98
C HIS A 28 -5.67 -15.91 9.23
N LEU A 29 -6.30 -15.21 8.28
CA LEU A 29 -5.66 -14.16 7.52
C LEU A 29 -5.85 -12.79 8.21
N PRO A 30 -4.90 -11.86 8.05
CA PRO A 30 -5.06 -10.50 8.55
C PRO A 30 -6.27 -9.80 7.93
N ASP A 31 -6.99 -8.98 8.72
CA ASP A 31 -8.18 -8.24 8.26
C ASP A 31 -7.95 -7.45 6.97
N ARG A 32 -6.77 -6.84 6.80
CA ARG A 32 -6.37 -6.11 5.57
C ARG A 32 -6.35 -6.95 4.29
N VAL A 33 -6.36 -8.28 4.41
CA VAL A 33 -6.41 -9.25 3.30
C VAL A 33 -7.85 -9.71 3.06
N VAL A 34 -8.61 -9.89 4.15
CA VAL A 34 -10.00 -10.36 4.12
C VAL A 34 -10.96 -9.23 3.71
N ASP A 35 -10.71 -8.03 4.20
CA ASP A 35 -11.39 -6.77 3.87
C ASP A 35 -10.32 -5.76 3.41
N PRO A 36 -9.85 -5.88 2.16
CA PRO A 36 -8.88 -4.92 1.64
C PRO A 36 -9.55 -3.55 1.65
N PRO A 37 -8.94 -2.53 2.29
CA PRO A 37 -9.50 -1.19 2.27
C PRO A 37 -9.68 -0.81 0.80
N ALA A 38 -10.92 -0.52 0.41
CA ALA A 38 -11.20 -0.11 -0.96
C ALA A 38 -10.21 1.01 -1.32
N GLU A 39 -9.39 0.79 -2.34
CA GLU A 39 -8.47 1.78 -2.90
C GLU A 39 -9.29 2.91 -3.52
N ARG A 40 -9.93 3.69 -2.68
CA ARG A 40 -10.58 4.93 -3.04
C ARG A 40 -9.50 6.00 -2.91
N LEU A 41 -9.33 6.77 -3.98
CA LEU A 41 -8.53 8.00 -4.04
C LEU A 41 -8.77 8.97 -2.86
N VAL A 42 -9.85 8.75 -2.10
CA VAL A 42 -10.35 9.57 -1.01
C VAL A 42 -10.93 8.59 0.03
N SER A 43 -10.37 8.54 1.24
CA SER A 43 -11.02 7.81 2.34
C SER A 43 -12.41 8.42 2.61
N GLU A 44 -13.35 7.62 3.12
CA GLU A 44 -14.68 8.12 3.56
C GLU A 44 -14.57 9.16 4.71
N SER A 45 -13.37 9.37 5.23
CA SER A 45 -13.02 10.30 6.30
C SER A 45 -11.97 11.34 5.89
N VAL A 46 -11.93 11.73 4.61
CA VAL A 46 -11.17 12.92 4.23
C VAL A 46 -11.88 14.15 4.84
N PRO A 47 -11.19 15.02 5.61
CA PRO A 47 -11.80 16.28 6.04
C PRO A 47 -12.34 17.01 4.80
N ALA A 48 -13.51 17.65 4.90
CA ALA A 48 -14.22 18.21 3.75
C ALA A 48 -13.34 19.05 2.79
N ASN A 49 -12.22 19.58 3.29
CA ASN A 49 -11.13 20.16 2.50
C ASN A 49 -9.77 19.51 2.87
N PRO A 50 -9.31 18.47 2.16
CA PRO A 50 -7.96 17.95 2.37
C PRO A 50 -6.89 18.98 2.02
N THR A 51 -5.74 18.90 2.68
CA THR A 51 -4.57 19.68 2.29
C THR A 51 -4.05 19.19 0.93
N LEU A 52 -3.36 20.06 0.20
CA LEU A 52 -2.69 19.67 -1.04
C LEU A 52 -1.69 18.51 -0.80
N GLU A 53 -1.03 18.50 0.35
CA GLU A 53 -0.12 17.41 0.73
C GLU A 53 -0.86 16.08 0.92
N ALA A 54 -2.08 16.08 1.46
CA ALA A 54 -2.88 14.87 1.59
C ALA A 54 -3.31 14.32 0.23
N ILE A 55 -3.76 15.19 -0.68
CA ILE A 55 -4.11 14.82 -2.07
C ILE A 55 -2.87 14.27 -2.79
N GLU A 56 -1.74 15.00 -2.71
CA GLU A 56 -0.50 14.61 -3.35
C GLU A 56 -0.02 13.25 -2.84
N ARG A 57 -0.02 13.04 -1.52
CA ARG A 57 0.35 11.75 -0.92
C ARG A 57 -0.53 10.62 -1.45
N ALA A 58 -1.85 10.81 -1.43
CA ALA A 58 -2.79 9.79 -1.90
C ALA A 58 -2.54 9.43 -3.37
N TYR A 59 -2.36 10.45 -4.23
CA TYR A 59 -2.12 10.25 -5.65
C TYR A 59 -0.77 9.58 -5.93
N VAL A 60 0.29 9.99 -5.24
CA VAL A 60 1.63 9.38 -5.38
C VAL A 60 1.59 7.89 -5.02
N LEU A 61 0.92 7.53 -3.93
CA LEU A 61 0.79 6.13 -3.51
C LEU A 61 -0.08 5.33 -4.46
N TRP A 62 -1.15 5.92 -4.97
CA TRP A 62 -2.00 5.28 -5.97
C TRP A 62 -1.24 4.96 -7.26
N VAL A 63 -0.47 5.92 -7.80
CA VAL A 63 0.37 5.67 -8.98
C VAL A 63 1.44 4.61 -8.70
N LEU A 64 2.08 4.68 -7.53
CA LEU A 64 3.09 3.69 -7.15
C LEU A 64 2.51 2.27 -7.09
N HIS A 65 1.29 2.12 -6.57
CA HIS A 65 0.59 0.85 -6.53
C HIS A 65 0.18 0.38 -7.94
N ALA A 66 -0.38 1.27 -8.77
CA ALA A 66 -0.77 0.97 -10.15
C ALA A 66 0.41 0.51 -11.04
N GLU A 67 1.62 0.96 -10.73
CA GLU A 67 2.86 0.54 -11.39
C GLU A 67 3.59 -0.61 -10.64
N ASP A 68 2.89 -1.39 -9.83
CA ASP A 68 3.41 -2.55 -9.08
C ASP A 68 4.65 -2.23 -8.22
N GLY A 69 4.71 -1.02 -7.66
CA GLY A 69 5.85 -0.54 -6.86
C GLY A 69 7.06 -0.12 -7.68
N ASN A 70 6.98 -0.09 -9.02
CA ASN A 70 8.06 0.37 -9.87
C ASN A 70 8.24 1.88 -9.77
N LYS A 71 9.15 2.31 -8.90
CA LYS A 71 9.44 3.73 -8.62
C LYS A 71 9.87 4.52 -9.87
N ALA A 72 10.58 3.90 -10.81
CA ALA A 72 11.02 4.59 -12.03
C ALA A 72 9.82 4.91 -12.93
N ARG A 73 8.97 3.91 -13.20
CA ARG A 73 7.74 4.10 -13.97
C ARG A 73 6.75 5.03 -13.27
N ALA A 74 6.61 4.90 -11.95
CA ALA A 74 5.76 5.80 -11.17
C ALA A 74 6.21 7.26 -11.27
N ALA A 75 7.53 7.53 -11.25
CA ALA A 75 8.06 8.88 -11.44
C ALA A 75 7.77 9.43 -12.84
N GLU A 76 7.89 8.60 -13.87
CA GLU A 76 7.53 8.95 -15.26
C GLU A 76 6.04 9.30 -15.38
N VAL A 77 5.15 8.47 -14.84
CA VAL A 77 3.69 8.70 -14.86
C VAL A 77 3.31 9.95 -14.07
N LEU A 78 3.94 10.18 -12.92
CA LEU A 78 3.75 11.39 -12.12
C LEU A 78 4.36 12.64 -12.77
N GLY A 79 5.19 12.48 -13.79
CA GLY A 79 5.89 13.58 -14.46
C GLY A 79 6.89 14.31 -13.57
N ILE A 80 7.49 13.60 -12.61
CA ILE A 80 8.46 14.16 -11.65
C ILE A 80 9.80 13.45 -11.75
N ASP A 81 10.87 14.15 -11.35
CA ASP A 81 12.18 13.53 -11.23
C ASP A 81 12.17 12.38 -10.20
N PRO A 82 12.83 11.24 -10.46
CA PRO A 82 12.89 10.12 -9.53
C PRO A 82 13.35 10.51 -8.12
N SER A 83 14.32 11.42 -7.98
CA SER A 83 14.79 11.89 -6.67
C SER A 83 13.70 12.62 -5.88
N THR A 84 12.77 13.29 -6.59
CA THR A 84 11.61 13.92 -5.97
C THR A 84 10.63 12.88 -5.46
N LEU A 85 10.38 11.82 -6.23
CA LEU A 85 9.56 10.70 -5.78
C LEU A 85 10.17 10.03 -4.53
N TYR A 86 11.46 9.68 -4.56
CA TYR A 86 12.15 9.10 -3.40
C TYR A 86 12.02 9.95 -2.14
N ARG A 87 12.23 11.27 -2.25
CA ARG A 87 12.09 12.20 -1.13
C ARG A 87 10.66 12.25 -0.59
N LYS A 88 9.64 12.18 -1.45
CA LYS A 88 8.23 12.12 -1.05
C LYS A 88 7.91 10.81 -0.35
N LEU A 89 8.33 9.68 -0.91
CA LEU A 89 8.13 8.36 -0.31
C LEU A 89 8.77 8.24 1.08
N ASN A 90 10.00 8.73 1.23
CA ASN A 90 10.67 8.81 2.53
C ASN A 90 9.89 9.67 3.55
N ARG A 91 9.37 10.83 3.12
CA ARG A 91 8.53 11.69 3.96
C ARG A 91 7.25 10.98 4.41
N TYR A 92 6.68 10.14 3.54
CA TYR A 92 5.45 9.41 3.83
C TYR A 92 5.68 8.12 4.63
N GLY A 93 6.94 7.79 4.94
CA GLY A 93 7.31 6.55 5.63
C GLY A 93 7.20 5.30 4.74
N VAL A 94 7.09 5.47 3.43
CA VAL A 94 7.08 4.38 2.45
C VAL A 94 8.51 4.17 1.99
N THR A 95 9.25 3.38 2.75
CA THR A 95 10.62 3.00 2.46
C THR A 95 10.64 1.49 2.20
N ASP A 96 11.50 1.04 1.27
CA ASP A 96 11.60 -0.37 0.84
C ASP A 96 11.67 -1.40 1.98
#